data_AF-A0A2J6W541-F1
#
_entry.id   AF-A0A2J6W541-F1
#
_cell.length_a   1.000
_cell.length_b   1.000
_cell.length_c   1.000
_cell.angle_alpha   90.00
_cell.angle_beta   90.00
_cell.angle_gamma   90.00
#
_symmetry.space_group_name_H-M   'P 1'
#
loop_
_entity.id
_entity.type
_entity.pdbx_description
1 polymer ?
#
loop_
_entity_poly.entity_id
_entity_poly.type
_entity_poly.pdbx_seq_one_letter_code
_entity_poly.pdbx_strand_id
1 'polypeptide(L)'
;MELDGKDLKKRKSILMDLWNELITIWESNPQKISREYVIERLKGEYSKEGISPIRGASEPKDLFDKELTSLYILGKYGMGLEVQYPEFFDKVFSIEVKMDQVNDLLLSDNTDGLRDKVSAIIGNVDGNSIARILRIPLTKIYFGFSNESTIKRVADSLKKMFPEQAKEVNKYIKFYAAFKIANDIDIGKIKNRITKEAFKQALALELNIDRKSLPSDKYIMKIASDVFKVSNKNLKNVFSFNNKKIQKEKQIKK
;
A
#
# COMPACT_ATOMS: atom_id res chain seq x y z
N MET A 1 3.36 10.43 -20.92
CA MET A 1 3.17 8.99 -20.68
C MET A 1 3.56 8.71 -19.25
N GLU A 2 2.58 8.46 -18.38
CA GLU A 2 2.88 7.98 -17.03
C GLU A 2 3.53 6.60 -17.14
N LEU A 3 4.71 6.47 -16.52
CA LEU A 3 5.45 5.22 -16.47
C LEU A 3 4.77 4.28 -15.47
N ASP A 4 3.73 3.59 -15.91
CA ASP A 4 3.13 2.51 -15.11
C ASP A 4 4.10 1.32 -15.06
N GLY A 5 4.44 0.90 -13.84
CA GLY A 5 5.27 -0.27 -13.57
C GLY A 5 4.70 -1.57 -14.11
N LYS A 6 5.56 -2.57 -14.27
CA LYS A 6 5.11 -3.90 -14.73
C LYS A 6 4.13 -4.50 -13.73
N ASP A 7 4.40 -4.33 -12.43
CA ASP A 7 3.51 -4.80 -11.36
C ASP A 7 2.14 -4.08 -11.42
N LEU A 8 2.13 -2.75 -11.53
CA LEU A 8 0.90 -1.95 -11.52
C LEU A 8 -0.04 -2.30 -12.68
N LYS A 9 0.49 -2.38 -13.92
CA LYS A 9 -0.31 -2.75 -15.10
C LYS A 9 -0.95 -4.13 -14.94
N LYS A 10 -0.14 -5.10 -14.50
CA LYS A 10 -0.58 -6.47 -14.32
C LYS A 10 -1.63 -6.58 -13.21
N ARG A 11 -1.41 -5.89 -12.07
CA ARG A 11 -2.36 -5.84 -10.97
C ARG A 11 -3.69 -5.20 -11.36
N LYS A 12 -3.67 -4.06 -12.08
CA LYS A 12 -4.89 -3.43 -12.61
C LYS A 12 -5.69 -4.41 -13.47
N SER A 13 -5.04 -5.10 -14.42
CA SER A 13 -5.70 -6.11 -15.27
C SER A 13 -6.39 -7.18 -14.43
N ILE A 14 -5.67 -7.83 -13.53
CA ILE A 14 -6.20 -8.93 -12.70
C ILE A 14 -7.39 -8.47 -11.87
N LEU A 15 -7.31 -7.28 -11.27
CA LEU A 15 -8.38 -6.76 -10.44
C LEU A 15 -9.61 -6.36 -11.27
N MET A 16 -9.44 -5.83 -12.49
CA MET A 16 -10.56 -5.57 -13.40
C MET A 16 -11.23 -6.86 -13.86
N ASP A 17 -10.44 -7.87 -14.22
CA ASP A 17 -10.94 -9.19 -14.63
C ASP A 17 -11.71 -9.86 -13.47
N LEU A 18 -11.17 -9.77 -12.26
CA LEU A 18 -11.85 -10.26 -11.06
C LEU A 18 -13.15 -9.49 -10.81
N TRP A 19 -13.18 -8.16 -10.97
CA TRP A 19 -14.42 -7.40 -10.86
C TRP A 19 -15.49 -7.84 -11.87
N ASN A 20 -15.11 -8.07 -13.13
CA ASN A 20 -16.03 -8.55 -14.16
C ASN A 20 -16.64 -9.92 -13.79
N GLU A 21 -15.83 -10.84 -13.27
CA GLU A 21 -16.30 -12.13 -12.75
C GLU A 21 -17.28 -11.93 -11.58
N LEU A 22 -16.91 -11.08 -10.61
CA LEU A 22 -17.71 -10.85 -9.41
C LEU A 22 -19.06 -10.19 -9.73
N ILE A 23 -19.11 -9.25 -10.67
CA ILE A 23 -20.36 -8.62 -11.11
C ILE A 23 -21.26 -9.67 -11.79
N THR A 24 -20.71 -10.48 -12.70
CA THR A 24 -21.46 -11.54 -13.38
C THR A 24 -22.11 -12.51 -12.39
N ILE A 25 -21.35 -12.89 -11.36
CA ILE A 25 -21.86 -13.77 -10.29
C ILE A 25 -22.87 -13.03 -9.42
N TRP A 26 -22.63 -11.75 -9.10
CA TRP A 26 -23.55 -10.94 -8.31
C TRP A 26 -24.92 -10.84 -8.98
N GLU A 27 -24.97 -10.51 -10.27
CA GLU A 27 -26.21 -10.37 -11.02
C GLU A 27 -26.98 -11.69 -11.14
N SER A 28 -26.27 -12.82 -11.18
CA SER A 28 -26.89 -14.15 -11.30
C SER A 28 -27.31 -14.75 -9.94
N ASN A 29 -26.48 -14.56 -8.90
CA ASN A 29 -26.69 -15.12 -7.56
C ASN A 29 -25.90 -14.33 -6.49
N PRO A 30 -26.47 -13.23 -5.96
CA PRO A 30 -25.81 -12.37 -4.97
C PRO A 30 -25.43 -13.11 -3.67
N GLN A 31 -26.14 -14.19 -3.32
CA GLN A 31 -25.91 -14.94 -2.09
C GLN A 31 -24.60 -15.72 -2.10
N LYS A 32 -24.10 -16.07 -3.29
CA LYS A 32 -22.81 -16.76 -3.44
C LYS A 32 -21.61 -15.86 -3.10
N ILE A 33 -21.79 -14.53 -3.17
CA ILE A 33 -20.71 -13.59 -2.90
C ILE A 33 -20.71 -13.21 -1.42
N SER A 34 -19.65 -13.62 -0.74
CA SER A 34 -19.26 -13.15 0.60
C SER A 34 -17.87 -12.54 0.56
N ARG A 35 -17.48 -11.83 1.62
CA ARG A 35 -16.12 -11.29 1.76
C ARG A 35 -15.06 -12.39 1.65
N GLU A 36 -15.27 -13.52 2.34
CA GLU A 36 -14.38 -14.68 2.34
C GLU A 36 -14.24 -15.28 0.94
N TYR A 37 -15.36 -15.38 0.22
CA TYR A 37 -15.34 -15.82 -1.17
C TYR A 37 -14.45 -14.91 -2.03
N VAL A 38 -14.62 -13.58 -1.92
CA VAL A 38 -13.81 -12.62 -2.68
C VAL A 38 -12.33 -12.67 -2.29
N ILE A 39 -12.02 -12.87 -1.00
CA ILE A 39 -10.63 -13.07 -0.53
C ILE A 39 -10.00 -14.29 -1.20
N GLU A 40 -10.70 -15.42 -1.24
CA GLU A 40 -10.16 -16.65 -1.85
C GLU A 40 -10.04 -16.52 -3.38
N ARG A 41 -10.99 -15.84 -4.05
CA ARG A 41 -10.86 -15.54 -5.49
C ARG A 41 -9.65 -14.65 -5.76
N LEU A 42 -9.49 -13.55 -5.01
CA LEU A 42 -8.35 -12.64 -5.13
C LEU A 42 -7.01 -13.36 -4.91
N LYS A 43 -6.94 -14.20 -3.88
CA LYS A 43 -5.76 -15.04 -3.60
C LYS A 43 -5.47 -16.01 -4.72
N GLY A 44 -6.50 -16.65 -5.29
CA GLY A 44 -6.37 -17.54 -6.44
C GLY A 44 -5.76 -16.83 -7.65
N GLU A 45 -6.32 -15.67 -8.04
CA GLU A 45 -5.84 -14.94 -9.21
C GLU A 45 -4.42 -14.38 -9.01
N TYR A 46 -4.11 -13.83 -7.83
CA TYR A 46 -2.76 -13.38 -7.53
C TYR A 46 -1.74 -14.52 -7.56
N SER A 47 -2.11 -15.70 -7.05
CA SER A 47 -1.21 -16.87 -7.02
C SER A 47 -0.93 -17.40 -8.42
N LYS A 48 -1.96 -17.52 -9.27
CA LYS A 48 -1.82 -17.92 -10.69
C LYS A 48 -0.88 -16.98 -11.43
N GLU A 49 -1.01 -15.69 -11.19
CA GLU A 49 -0.29 -14.64 -11.91
C GLU A 49 1.06 -14.26 -11.29
N GLY A 50 1.44 -14.87 -10.17
CA GLY A 50 2.68 -14.57 -9.44
C GLY A 50 2.74 -13.17 -8.85
N ILE A 51 1.58 -12.53 -8.64
CA ILE A 51 1.45 -11.22 -8.00
C ILE A 51 1.43 -11.39 -6.49
N SER A 52 2.11 -10.49 -5.79
CA SER A 52 2.10 -10.45 -4.32
C SER A 52 1.22 -9.31 -3.82
N PRO A 53 0.47 -9.51 -2.72
CA PRO A 53 -0.25 -8.43 -2.06
C PRO A 53 0.65 -7.27 -1.64
N ILE A 54 0.08 -6.07 -1.50
CA ILE A 54 0.79 -4.91 -0.96
C ILE A 54 1.13 -5.18 0.51
N ARG A 55 2.42 -5.30 0.82
CA ARG A 55 2.89 -5.62 2.19
C ARG A 55 4.29 -5.12 2.47
N GLY A 56 4.59 -5.04 3.76
CA GLY A 56 5.96 -4.90 4.25
C GLY A 56 6.72 -6.24 4.25
N ALA A 57 7.71 -6.36 5.13
CA ALA A 57 8.57 -7.54 5.19
C ALA A 57 7.89 -8.81 5.77
N SER A 58 6.74 -8.66 6.41
CA SER A 58 6.01 -9.74 7.09
C SER A 58 4.86 -10.26 6.23
N GLU A 59 4.42 -11.49 6.49
CA GLU A 59 3.26 -12.13 5.88
C GLU A 59 2.23 -12.44 6.98
N PRO A 60 1.40 -11.46 7.36
CA PRO A 60 0.38 -11.69 8.37
C PRO A 60 -0.74 -12.61 7.84
N LYS A 61 -1.45 -13.30 8.74
CA LYS A 61 -2.54 -14.21 8.38
C LYS A 61 -3.68 -13.52 7.62
N ASP A 62 -3.92 -12.25 7.92
CA ASP A 62 -4.96 -11.41 7.30
C ASP A 62 -4.47 -10.62 6.08
N LEU A 63 -3.39 -11.06 5.43
CA LEU A 63 -2.76 -10.34 4.32
C LEU A 63 -3.72 -10.08 3.15
N PHE A 64 -4.46 -11.09 2.72
CA PHE A 64 -5.40 -10.95 1.59
C PHE A 64 -6.68 -10.21 1.97
N ASP A 65 -7.10 -10.28 3.23
CA ASP A 65 -8.16 -9.43 3.75
C ASP A 65 -7.77 -7.94 3.64
N LYS A 66 -6.53 -7.59 3.98
CA LYS A 66 -5.99 -6.24 3.76
C LYS A 66 -5.83 -5.91 2.27
N GLU A 67 -5.56 -6.89 1.43
CA GLU A 67 -5.43 -6.67 -0.03
C GLU A 67 -6.77 -6.38 -0.71
N LEU A 68 -7.91 -6.69 -0.08
CA LEU A 68 -9.21 -6.23 -0.57
C LEU A 68 -9.28 -4.71 -0.75
N THR A 69 -8.48 -3.94 0.00
CA THR A 69 -8.34 -2.50 -0.24
C THR A 69 -7.95 -2.19 -1.69
N SER A 70 -7.09 -2.99 -2.33
CA SER A 70 -6.73 -2.80 -3.74
C SER A 70 -7.92 -3.00 -4.67
N LEU A 71 -8.69 -4.07 -4.43
CA LEU A 71 -9.88 -4.38 -5.20
C LEU A 71 -10.97 -3.31 -5.01
N TYR A 72 -11.22 -2.90 -3.77
CA TYR A 72 -12.15 -1.82 -3.41
C TYR A 72 -11.78 -0.50 -4.10
N ILE A 73 -10.52 -0.05 -3.99
CA ILE A 73 -10.10 1.23 -4.56
C ILE A 73 -10.23 1.21 -6.08
N LEU A 74 -9.84 0.13 -6.75
CA LEU A 74 -9.99 0.04 -8.21
C LEU A 74 -11.46 -0.01 -8.64
N GLY A 75 -12.31 -0.74 -7.90
CA GLY A 75 -13.74 -0.83 -8.21
C GLY A 75 -14.46 0.50 -8.03
N LYS A 76 -14.22 1.18 -6.90
CA LYS A 76 -14.84 2.47 -6.59
C LYS A 76 -14.29 3.60 -7.47
N TYR A 77 -12.98 3.84 -7.43
CA TYR A 77 -12.37 5.03 -8.04
C TYR A 77 -11.95 4.79 -9.50
N GLY A 78 -11.64 3.55 -9.88
CA GLY A 78 -11.26 3.22 -11.26
C GLY A 78 -12.44 2.89 -12.16
N MET A 79 -13.44 2.19 -11.63
CA MET A 79 -14.56 1.65 -12.42
C MET A 79 -15.92 2.29 -12.07
N GLY A 80 -16.02 3.09 -10.99
CA GLY A 80 -17.28 3.73 -10.60
C GLY A 80 -18.37 2.75 -10.15
N LEU A 81 -17.99 1.55 -9.70
CA LEU A 81 -18.93 0.47 -9.42
C LEU A 81 -19.72 0.65 -8.12
N GLU A 82 -19.22 1.44 -7.17
CA GLU A 82 -19.90 1.69 -5.90
C GLU A 82 -21.29 2.31 -6.13
N VAL A 83 -21.41 3.22 -7.10
CA VAL A 83 -22.68 3.87 -7.45
C VAL A 83 -23.67 2.88 -8.06
N GLN A 84 -23.17 1.90 -8.82
CA GLN A 84 -24.00 0.93 -9.55
C GLN A 84 -24.39 -0.27 -8.68
N TYR A 85 -23.50 -0.68 -7.77
CA TYR A 85 -23.67 -1.87 -6.93
C TYR A 85 -23.43 -1.56 -5.45
N PRO A 86 -24.15 -0.60 -4.82
CA PRO A 86 -23.88 -0.18 -3.44
C PRO A 86 -24.01 -1.34 -2.44
N GLU A 87 -25.00 -2.23 -2.62
CA GLU A 87 -25.18 -3.40 -1.76
C GLU A 87 -24.01 -4.39 -1.82
N PHE A 88 -23.34 -4.52 -2.98
CA PHE A 88 -22.13 -5.32 -3.10
C PHE A 88 -21.03 -4.73 -2.21
N PHE A 89 -20.85 -3.41 -2.28
CA PHE A 89 -19.82 -2.70 -1.53
C PHE A 89 -20.07 -2.80 -0.03
N ASP A 90 -21.31 -2.63 0.42
CA ASP A 90 -21.66 -2.79 1.84
C ASP A 90 -21.45 -4.23 2.32
N LYS A 91 -21.79 -5.22 1.50
CA LYS A 91 -21.64 -6.64 1.87
C LYS A 91 -20.18 -7.09 1.92
N VAL A 92 -19.39 -6.77 0.90
CA VAL A 92 -18.02 -7.29 0.74
C VAL A 92 -16.97 -6.38 1.37
N PHE A 93 -17.16 -5.07 1.25
CA PHE A 93 -16.16 -4.04 1.56
C PHE A 93 -16.54 -3.14 2.73
N SER A 94 -17.43 -3.58 3.63
CA SER A 94 -17.85 -2.80 4.80
C SER A 94 -16.69 -2.18 5.61
N ILE A 95 -15.56 -2.89 5.73
CA ILE A 95 -14.36 -2.37 6.40
C ILE A 95 -13.74 -1.26 5.55
N GLU A 96 -13.49 -1.49 4.27
CA GLU A 96 -12.86 -0.52 3.38
C GLU A 96 -13.72 0.74 3.21
N VAL A 97 -15.04 0.60 3.10
CA VAL A 97 -16.00 1.72 3.07
C VAL A 97 -15.82 2.60 4.31
N LYS A 98 -15.80 2.01 5.52
CA LYS A 98 -15.58 2.76 6.77
C LYS A 98 -14.22 3.46 6.80
N MET A 99 -13.14 2.77 6.36
CA MET A 99 -11.81 3.36 6.35
C MET A 99 -11.69 4.51 5.34
N ASP A 100 -12.38 4.41 4.20
CA ASP A 100 -12.43 5.44 3.18
C ASP A 100 -13.21 6.68 3.68
N GLN A 101 -14.36 6.47 4.33
CA GLN A 101 -15.11 7.54 5.02
C GLN A 101 -14.26 8.25 6.09
N VAL A 102 -13.49 7.49 6.88
CA VAL A 102 -12.55 8.08 7.84
C VAL A 102 -11.48 8.91 7.13
N ASN A 103 -10.96 8.47 5.98
CA ASN A 103 -10.00 9.26 5.21
C ASN A 103 -10.60 10.58 4.73
N ASP A 104 -11.84 10.56 4.22
CA ASP A 104 -12.53 11.77 3.77
C ASP A 104 -12.72 12.77 4.93
N LEU A 105 -13.08 12.29 6.12
CA LEU A 105 -13.15 13.11 7.33
C LEU A 105 -11.79 13.70 7.72
N LEU A 106 -10.72 12.89 7.72
CA LEU A 106 -9.36 13.32 8.09
C LEU A 106 -8.75 14.32 7.10
N LEU A 107 -9.26 14.36 5.87
CA LEU A 107 -8.87 15.28 4.80
C LEU A 107 -9.77 16.52 4.72
N SER A 108 -10.89 16.53 5.44
CA SER A 108 -11.78 17.69 5.52
C SER A 108 -11.17 18.81 6.36
N ASP A 109 -11.52 20.06 6.05
CA ASP A 109 -11.05 21.22 6.81
C ASP A 109 -11.78 21.37 8.17
N ASN A 110 -12.85 20.59 8.40
CA ASN A 110 -13.62 20.62 9.63
C ASN A 110 -13.00 19.69 10.69
N THR A 111 -12.32 20.29 11.66
CA THR A 111 -11.65 19.55 12.74
C THR A 111 -12.53 19.30 13.97
N ASP A 112 -13.76 19.82 14.01
CA ASP A 112 -14.60 19.78 15.20
C ASP A 112 -15.11 18.37 15.49
N GLY A 113 -14.84 17.89 16.70
CA GLY A 113 -15.24 16.55 17.15
C GLY A 113 -14.68 15.41 16.30
N LEU A 114 -13.59 15.64 15.55
CA LEU A 114 -13.08 14.68 14.57
C LEU A 114 -12.71 13.34 15.22
N ARG A 115 -12.20 13.35 16.45
CA ARG A 115 -11.88 12.12 17.20
C ARG A 115 -13.13 11.29 17.49
N ASP A 116 -14.20 11.94 17.91
CA ASP A 116 -15.46 11.29 18.26
C ASP A 116 -16.14 10.75 16.99
N LYS A 117 -16.14 11.52 15.90
CA LYS A 117 -16.65 11.07 14.59
C LYS A 117 -15.91 9.83 14.08
N VAL A 118 -14.58 9.83 14.12
CA VAL A 118 -13.79 8.65 13.72
C VAL A 118 -14.12 7.46 14.62
N SER A 119 -14.15 7.68 15.94
CA SER A 119 -14.45 6.62 16.91
C SER A 119 -15.88 6.06 16.76
N ALA A 120 -16.83 6.87 16.31
CA ALA A 120 -18.20 6.42 16.01
C ALA A 120 -18.27 5.50 14.78
N ILE A 121 -17.38 5.66 13.79
CA ILE A 121 -17.38 4.86 12.56
C ILE A 121 -16.69 3.51 12.79
N ILE A 122 -15.51 3.52 13.43
CA ILE A 122 -14.62 2.35 13.49
C ILE A 122 -14.45 1.78 14.90
N GLY A 123 -15.02 2.43 15.93
CA GLY A 123 -14.86 2.04 17.32
C GLY A 123 -13.47 2.38 17.85
N ASN A 124 -12.85 1.41 18.54
CA ASN A 124 -11.54 1.59 19.15
C ASN A 124 -10.43 1.76 18.11
N VAL A 125 -9.59 2.79 18.26
CA VAL A 125 -8.48 3.07 17.35
C VAL A 125 -7.19 2.45 17.87
N ASP A 126 -6.76 1.37 17.22
CA ASP A 126 -5.54 0.63 17.52
C ASP A 126 -4.58 0.58 16.31
N GLY A 127 -3.44 -0.09 16.46
CA GLY A 127 -2.44 -0.20 15.39
C GLY A 127 -2.96 -0.88 14.12
N ASN A 128 -3.92 -1.81 14.22
CA ASN A 128 -4.52 -2.45 13.05
C ASN A 128 -5.45 -1.47 12.30
N SER A 129 -6.24 -0.70 13.04
CA SER A 129 -7.11 0.35 12.51
C SER A 129 -6.29 1.43 11.81
N ILE A 130 -5.21 1.91 12.44
CA ILE A 130 -4.27 2.86 11.83
C ILE A 130 -3.70 2.33 10.52
N ALA A 131 -3.30 1.06 10.49
CA ALA A 131 -2.74 0.45 9.29
C ALA A 131 -3.77 0.35 8.16
N ARG A 132 -5.05 0.09 8.46
CA ARG A 132 -6.13 0.05 7.47
C ARG A 132 -6.51 1.44 6.96
N ILE A 133 -6.61 2.44 7.84
CA ILE A 133 -6.85 3.83 7.46
C ILE A 133 -5.76 4.32 6.50
N LEU A 134 -4.48 4.12 6.83
CA LEU A 134 -3.36 4.58 5.99
C LEU A 134 -3.17 3.73 4.72
N ARG A 135 -3.78 2.54 4.62
CA ARG A 135 -3.77 1.72 3.40
C ARG A 135 -4.62 2.32 2.29
N ILE A 136 -5.72 2.99 2.62
CA ILE A 136 -6.55 3.70 1.65
C ILE A 136 -5.74 4.72 0.83
N PRO A 137 -5.08 5.73 1.42
CA PRO A 137 -4.34 6.72 0.66
C PRO A 137 -3.11 6.10 -0.02
N LEU A 138 -2.42 5.14 0.61
CA LEU A 138 -1.33 4.40 -0.04
C LEU A 138 -1.80 3.77 -1.36
N THR A 139 -2.93 3.05 -1.33
CA THR A 139 -3.46 2.33 -2.49
C THR A 139 -4.01 3.30 -3.53
N LYS A 140 -4.68 4.39 -3.13
CA LYS A 140 -5.09 5.47 -4.04
C LYS A 140 -3.89 6.07 -4.78
N ILE A 141 -2.80 6.38 -4.07
CA ILE A 141 -1.56 6.91 -4.66
C ILE A 141 -0.94 5.89 -5.62
N TYR A 142 -0.86 4.62 -5.21
CA TYR A 142 -0.27 3.57 -6.02
C TYR A 142 -1.02 3.35 -7.35
N PHE A 143 -2.36 3.47 -7.36
CA PHE A 143 -3.14 3.38 -8.61
C PHE A 143 -3.24 4.68 -9.41
N GLY A 144 -2.76 5.81 -8.86
CA GLY A 144 -2.79 7.12 -9.51
C GLY A 144 -4.06 7.94 -9.26
N PHE A 145 -4.89 7.57 -8.28
CA PHE A 145 -6.11 8.29 -7.90
C PHE A 145 -5.86 9.41 -6.89
N SER A 146 -4.63 9.54 -6.38
CA SER A 146 -4.26 10.53 -5.37
C SER A 146 -2.76 10.80 -5.42
N ASN A 147 -2.31 11.81 -4.68
CA ASN A 147 -0.91 12.23 -4.59
C ASN A 147 -0.33 12.03 -3.18
N GLU A 148 0.99 12.09 -3.09
CA GLU A 148 1.79 11.88 -1.88
C GLU A 148 1.40 12.82 -0.72
N SER A 149 0.90 14.02 -1.00
CA SER A 149 0.44 14.95 0.05
C SER A 149 -0.73 14.38 0.86
N THR A 150 -1.53 13.49 0.26
CA THR A 150 -2.73 12.92 0.88
C THR A 150 -2.37 12.01 2.06
N ILE A 151 -1.41 11.09 1.88
CA ILE A 151 -1.01 10.20 2.98
C ILE A 151 -0.36 10.98 4.12
N LYS A 152 0.38 12.05 3.81
CA LYS A 152 0.95 12.94 4.81
C LYS A 152 -0.13 13.61 5.65
N ARG A 153 -1.13 14.23 5.01
CA ARG A 153 -2.25 14.90 5.69
C ARG A 153 -3.01 13.93 6.61
N VAL A 154 -3.33 12.74 6.11
CA VAL A 154 -4.00 11.69 6.90
C VAL A 154 -3.14 11.30 8.11
N ALA A 155 -1.84 11.07 7.91
CA ALA A 155 -0.93 10.70 9.00
C ALA A 155 -0.78 11.81 10.06
N ASP A 156 -0.70 13.08 9.65
CA ASP A 156 -0.61 14.21 10.56
C ASP A 156 -1.90 14.39 11.36
N SER A 157 -3.07 14.28 10.72
CA SER A 157 -4.38 14.29 11.39
C SER A 157 -4.48 13.16 12.42
N LEU A 158 -4.08 11.93 12.07
CA LEU A 158 -4.07 10.79 12.99
C LEU A 158 -3.16 11.01 14.20
N LYS A 159 -1.94 11.54 14.01
CA LYS A 159 -1.02 11.83 15.12
C LYS A 159 -1.56 12.91 16.05
N LYS A 160 -2.24 13.92 15.51
CA LYS A 160 -2.85 14.99 16.29
C LYS A 160 -4.03 14.48 17.13
N MET A 161 -4.88 13.64 16.53
CA MET A 161 -6.10 13.13 17.17
C MET A 161 -5.87 11.97 18.13
N PHE A 162 -4.93 11.08 17.79
CA PHE A 162 -4.56 9.91 18.57
C PHE A 162 -3.04 9.89 18.84
N PRO A 163 -2.51 10.82 19.67
CA PRO A 163 -1.09 10.86 19.99
C PRO A 163 -0.54 9.55 20.54
N GLU A 164 -1.36 8.78 21.26
CA GLU A 164 -1.05 7.45 21.76
C GLU A 164 -0.72 6.43 20.64
N GLN A 165 -1.26 6.63 19.44
CA GLN A 165 -1.02 5.80 18.27
C GLN A 165 0.09 6.35 17.35
N ALA A 166 0.76 7.44 17.72
CA ALA A 166 1.79 8.06 16.88
C ALA A 166 2.91 7.09 16.46
N LYS A 167 3.25 6.13 17.33
CA LYS A 167 4.23 5.07 17.02
C LYS A 167 3.77 4.18 15.87
N GLU A 168 2.50 3.77 15.86
CA GLU A 168 1.94 2.93 14.80
C GLU A 168 1.82 3.70 13.48
N VAL A 169 1.42 4.98 13.53
CA VAL A 169 1.45 5.86 12.36
C VAL A 169 2.86 5.96 11.79
N ASN A 170 3.87 6.21 12.62
CA ASN A 170 5.26 6.33 12.18
C ASN A 170 5.81 5.02 11.57
N LYS A 171 5.45 3.86 12.14
CA LYS A 171 5.79 2.55 11.54
C LYS A 171 5.18 2.41 10.15
N TYR A 172 3.93 2.82 9.98
CA TYR A 172 3.26 2.76 8.69
C TYR A 172 3.87 3.72 7.67
N ILE A 173 4.17 4.95 8.06
CA ILE A 173 4.85 5.92 7.18
C ILE A 173 6.22 5.40 6.73
N LYS A 174 6.97 4.74 7.61
CA LYS A 174 8.22 4.07 7.24
C LYS A 174 8.01 2.93 6.23
N PHE A 175 6.94 2.15 6.39
CA PHE A 175 6.53 1.15 5.41
C PHE A 175 6.17 1.79 4.07
N TYR A 176 5.32 2.82 4.06
CA TYR A 176 4.94 3.56 2.86
C TYR A 176 6.17 4.10 2.12
N ALA A 177 7.11 4.72 2.85
CA ALA A 177 8.34 5.23 2.23
C ALA A 177 9.14 4.12 1.55
N ALA A 178 9.22 2.94 2.17
CA ALA A 178 9.92 1.79 1.60
C ALA A 178 9.21 1.24 0.36
N PHE A 179 7.88 1.15 0.43
CA PHE A 179 7.02 0.74 -0.68
C PHE A 179 7.13 1.69 -1.88
N LYS A 180 7.08 3.01 -1.63
CA LYS A 180 7.20 4.03 -2.67
C LYS A 180 8.56 3.97 -3.37
N ILE A 181 9.65 3.86 -2.63
CA ILE A 181 10.99 3.70 -3.22
C ILE A 181 11.06 2.40 -4.04
N ALA A 182 10.51 1.29 -3.53
CA ALA A 182 10.48 0.02 -4.24
C ALA A 182 9.69 0.08 -5.55
N ASN A 183 8.53 0.74 -5.54
CA ASN A 183 7.73 1.03 -6.74
C ASN A 183 8.52 1.89 -7.74
N ASP A 184 9.17 2.95 -7.25
CA ASP A 184 9.91 3.86 -8.12
C ASP A 184 11.18 3.22 -8.70
N ILE A 185 11.69 2.14 -8.10
CA ILE A 185 12.68 1.24 -8.71
C ILE A 185 12.05 0.38 -9.81
N ASP A 186 10.87 -0.23 -9.58
CA ASP A 186 10.18 -1.06 -10.57
C ASP A 186 9.88 -0.29 -11.87
N ILE A 187 9.34 0.92 -11.73
CA ILE A 187 9.01 1.77 -12.88
C ILE A 187 10.25 2.44 -13.52
N GLY A 188 11.44 2.22 -12.93
CA GLY A 188 12.71 2.72 -13.45
C GLY A 188 12.97 4.21 -13.18
N LYS A 189 12.23 4.88 -12.29
CA LYS A 189 12.59 6.25 -11.83
C LYS A 189 13.87 6.23 -11.01
N ILE A 190 14.09 5.18 -10.20
CA ILE A 190 15.30 4.99 -9.39
C ILE A 190 16.17 3.91 -10.01
N LYS A 191 17.25 4.31 -10.69
CA LYS A 191 18.13 3.39 -11.44
C LYS A 191 19.49 3.13 -10.78
N ASN A 192 19.90 3.99 -9.85
CA ASN A 192 21.22 3.95 -9.23
C ASN A 192 21.20 4.51 -7.81
N ARG A 193 22.31 4.32 -7.08
CA ARG A 193 22.47 4.76 -5.69
C ARG A 193 22.23 6.26 -5.50
N ILE A 194 22.74 7.11 -6.40
CA ILE A 194 22.64 8.57 -6.27
C ILE A 194 21.17 8.98 -6.30
N THR A 195 20.43 8.49 -7.29
CA THR A 195 19.00 8.77 -7.44
C THR A 195 18.21 8.26 -6.24
N LYS A 196 18.54 7.07 -5.74
CA LYS A 196 17.92 6.48 -4.54
C LYS A 196 18.13 7.34 -3.30
N GLU A 197 19.35 7.80 -3.03
CA GLU A 197 19.63 8.63 -1.85
C GLU A 197 18.99 10.01 -1.96
N ALA A 198 19.00 10.63 -3.15
CA ALA A 198 18.30 11.89 -3.40
C ALA A 198 16.79 11.74 -3.19
N PHE A 199 16.19 10.68 -3.72
CA PHE A 199 14.77 10.39 -3.54
C PHE A 199 14.41 10.14 -2.08
N LYS A 200 15.26 9.42 -1.33
CA LYS A 200 15.10 9.24 0.12
C LYS A 200 15.11 10.57 0.88
N GLN A 201 15.96 11.53 0.51
CA GLN A 201 15.95 12.86 1.12
C GLN A 201 14.66 13.62 0.78
N ALA A 202 14.27 13.65 -0.50
CA ALA A 202 13.07 14.34 -0.95
C ALA A 202 11.81 13.80 -0.25
N LEU A 203 11.67 12.47 -0.18
CA LEU A 203 10.55 11.81 0.48
C LEU A 203 10.52 12.07 2.00
N ALA A 204 11.68 12.23 2.64
CA ALA A 204 11.75 12.60 4.05
C ALA A 204 11.20 14.01 4.30
N LEU A 205 11.55 14.96 3.43
CA LEU A 205 11.05 16.34 3.50
C LEU A 205 9.53 16.38 3.24
N GLU A 206 9.08 15.68 2.20
CA GLU A 206 7.67 15.62 1.83
C GLU A 206 6.81 15.02 2.94
N LEU A 207 7.24 13.91 3.53
CA LEU A 207 6.51 13.25 4.62
C LEU A 207 6.76 13.89 6.00
N ASN A 208 7.59 14.93 6.08
CA ASN A 208 8.02 15.58 7.32
C ASN A 208 8.52 14.57 8.38
N ILE A 209 9.40 13.65 7.97
CA ILE A 209 9.99 12.63 8.86
C ILE A 209 11.50 12.81 8.97
N ASP A 210 12.04 12.57 10.18
CA ASP A 210 13.49 12.56 10.39
C ASP A 210 14.15 11.51 9.47
N ARG A 211 15.29 11.87 8.89
CA ARG A 211 16.15 10.99 8.11
C ARG A 211 16.47 9.68 8.85
N LYS A 212 16.56 9.68 10.18
CA LYS A 212 16.77 8.47 11.01
C LYS A 212 15.58 7.50 10.96
N SER A 213 14.39 8.01 10.69
CA SER A 213 13.15 7.24 10.59
C SER A 213 12.94 6.62 9.21
N LEU A 214 13.75 6.98 8.21
CA LEU A 214 13.70 6.41 6.88
C LEU A 214 13.95 4.89 6.88
N PRO A 215 13.38 4.18 5.90
CA PRO A 215 13.61 2.74 5.75
C PRO A 215 15.07 2.42 5.41
N SER A 216 15.53 1.28 5.93
CA SER A 216 16.84 0.74 5.61
C SER A 216 16.85 0.15 4.21
N ASP A 217 18.03 0.13 3.58
CA ASP A 217 18.20 -0.44 2.25
C ASP A 217 17.75 -1.91 2.18
N LYS A 218 18.08 -2.70 3.21
CA LYS A 218 17.63 -4.09 3.33
C LYS A 218 16.09 -4.22 3.32
N TYR A 219 15.39 -3.28 3.98
CA TYR A 219 13.93 -3.29 4.04
C TYR A 219 13.31 -2.91 2.69
N ILE A 220 13.86 -1.89 2.02
CA ILE A 220 13.42 -1.49 0.68
C ILE A 220 13.67 -2.62 -0.34
N MET A 221 14.87 -3.23 -0.32
CA MET A 221 15.21 -4.36 -1.19
C MET A 221 14.23 -5.52 -1.03
N LYS A 222 13.86 -5.84 0.21
CA LYS A 222 12.90 -6.91 0.49
C LYS A 222 11.53 -6.62 -0.12
N ILE A 223 11.01 -5.39 0.01
CA ILE A 223 9.72 -5.04 -0.61
C ILE A 223 9.84 -5.05 -2.14
N ALA A 224 10.94 -4.51 -2.69
CA ALA A 224 11.19 -4.50 -4.14
C ALA A 224 11.28 -5.91 -4.74
N SER A 225 11.91 -6.87 -4.05
CA SER A 225 11.96 -8.27 -4.49
C SER A 225 10.62 -8.98 -4.29
N ASP A 226 10.02 -8.83 -3.11
CA ASP A 226 8.91 -9.70 -2.69
C ASP A 226 7.59 -9.23 -3.30
N VAL A 227 7.36 -7.92 -3.39
CA VAL A 227 6.12 -7.33 -3.92
C VAL A 227 6.23 -7.06 -5.41
N PHE A 228 7.24 -6.28 -5.82
CA PHE A 228 7.36 -5.78 -7.19
C PHE A 228 8.17 -6.69 -8.13
N LYS A 229 8.73 -7.80 -7.61
CA LYS A 229 9.56 -8.74 -8.38
C LYS A 229 10.72 -8.07 -9.14
N VAL A 230 11.28 -6.98 -8.58
CA VAL A 230 12.41 -6.26 -9.17
C VAL A 230 13.61 -7.20 -9.29
N SER A 231 14.22 -7.25 -10.47
CA SER A 231 15.35 -8.15 -10.74
C SER A 231 16.57 -7.84 -9.86
N ASN A 232 17.31 -8.90 -9.49
CA ASN A 232 18.57 -8.76 -8.75
C ASN A 232 19.59 -7.85 -9.44
N LYS A 233 19.58 -7.77 -10.79
CA LYS A 233 20.43 -6.84 -11.56
C LYS A 233 20.10 -5.39 -11.21
N ASN A 234 18.82 -5.02 -11.23
CA ASN A 234 18.39 -3.66 -10.91
C ASN A 234 18.66 -3.32 -9.44
N LEU A 235 18.38 -4.26 -8.52
CA LEU A 235 18.68 -4.08 -7.10
C LEU A 235 20.18 -3.87 -6.85
N LYS A 236 21.06 -4.62 -7.52
CA LYS A 236 22.52 -4.43 -7.43
C LYS A 236 22.95 -3.02 -7.86
N ASN A 237 22.37 -2.48 -8.92
CA ASN A 237 22.69 -1.13 -9.41
C ASN A 237 22.24 -0.02 -8.44
N VAL A 238 21.09 -0.22 -7.79
CA VAL A 238 20.49 0.76 -6.89
C VAL A 238 21.14 0.74 -5.49
N PHE A 239 21.42 -0.45 -4.95
CA PHE A 239 21.90 -0.61 -3.59
C PHE A 239 23.40 -0.81 -3.47
N SER A 240 24.10 -1.13 -4.58
CA SER A 240 25.56 -1.33 -4.65
C SER A 240 26.10 -2.18 -3.49
N PHE A 241 26.14 -3.50 -3.67
CA PHE A 241 26.85 -4.37 -2.74
C PHE A 241 28.31 -3.89 -2.65
N ASN A 242 28.74 -3.42 -1.48
CA ASN A 242 30.14 -3.19 -1.23
C ASN A 242 30.87 -4.53 -1.37
N ASN A 243 31.48 -4.79 -2.52
CA ASN A 243 32.40 -5.91 -2.76
C ASN A 243 33.65 -5.86 -1.84
N LYS A 244 33.76 -4.88 -0.94
CA LYS A 244 34.89 -4.71 -0.02
C LYS A 244 34.97 -5.75 1.11
N LYS A 245 33.93 -6.55 1.39
CA LYS A 245 34.02 -7.62 2.40
C LYS A 245 34.56 -8.96 1.87
N ILE A 246 34.37 -9.27 0.58
CA ILE A 246 34.81 -10.55 0.00
C ILE A 246 36.31 -10.54 -0.34
N GLN A 247 36.91 -9.37 -0.57
CA GLN A 247 38.35 -9.26 -0.85
C GLN A 247 39.23 -9.33 0.41
N LYS A 248 38.72 -8.94 1.59
CA LYS A 248 39.49 -9.05 2.85
C LYS A 248 39.66 -10.49 3.32
N GLU A 249 38.67 -11.36 3.10
CA GLU A 249 38.79 -12.79 3.47
C GLU A 249 39.71 -13.58 2.53
N LYS A 250 39.93 -13.10 1.29
CA LYS A 250 40.89 -13.71 0.35
C LYS A 250 42.35 -13.25 0.54
N GLN A 251 42.58 -12.14 1.24
CA GLN A 251 43.94 -11.66 1.58
C GLN A 251 44.46 -12.19 2.92
N ILE A 252 43.60 -12.74 3.79
CA ILE A 252 44.01 -13.34 5.07
C ILE A 252 44.33 -14.84 4.90
N LYS A 253 44.10 -15.42 3.71
CA LYS A 253 44.38 -16.82 3.37
C LYS A 253 45.47 -16.99 2.30
N LYS A 254 46.37 -16.02 2.15
CA LYS A 254 47.59 -16.16 1.35
C LYS A 254 48.80 -15.84 2.18
#